data_AF-A0AA39PY63-F1
#
_entry.id   AF-A0AA39PY63-F1
#
_cell.length_a   1.000
_cell.length_b   1.000
_cell.length_c   1.000
_cell.angle_alpha   90.00
_cell.angle_beta   90.00
_cell.angle_gamma   90.00
#
_symmetry.space_group_name_H-M   'P 1'
#
loop_
_entity.id
_entity.type
_entity.pdbx_description
1 polymer ?
#
loop_
_entity_poly.entity_id
_entity_poly.type
_entity_poly.pdbx_seq_one_letter_code
_entity_poly.pdbx_strand_id
1 'polypeptide(L)'
;MILIILILRRLLPVRPTKRRKRPYIVVRSTRRVELGEGIQAFLLCPRTLQARLQERRLVCGIYLSIFSLLTRTIPADYRAYAPSPPFEEAGPTSCIWRAYLDESLVYDTDMLGNQRGQVNILLVFAGLFSAIVSAFIAQSAENLQPNYKELSALLLFDQINIQRALANGTSLDLIATSGADPTAPFTPQTLDSWINGLWFASLAFSLATALFAVLADEWYCHYLSPIAGDPQVRSRTRHLRYKGLLDWRVSTLIGLLPLMLYLSLGLFAIGLVLYL
;
A
#
# COMPACT_ATOMS: atom_id res chain seq x y z
N MET A 1 12.47 0.66 -4.30
CA MET A 1 12.00 1.98 -3.80
C MET A 1 12.82 3.16 -4.31
N ILE A 2 14.07 3.38 -3.86
CA ILE A 2 14.88 4.56 -4.25
C ILE A 2 14.95 4.72 -5.78
N LEU A 3 15.13 3.61 -6.51
CA LEU A 3 15.20 3.63 -7.98
C LEU A 3 13.92 4.19 -8.65
N ILE A 4 12.73 3.83 -8.16
CA ILE A 4 11.45 4.31 -8.71
C ILE A 4 11.26 5.81 -8.44
N ILE A 5 11.65 6.27 -7.24
CA ILE A 5 11.62 7.69 -6.87
C ILE A 5 12.64 8.49 -7.71
N LEU A 6 13.83 7.94 -7.98
CA LEU A 6 14.83 8.55 -8.85
C LEU A 6 14.39 8.59 -10.32
N ILE A 7 13.73 7.55 -10.82
CA ILE A 7 13.18 7.49 -12.18
C ILE A 7 12.08 8.56 -12.36
N LEU A 8 11.12 8.67 -11.43
CA LEU A 8 10.10 9.75 -11.48
C LEU A 8 10.73 11.15 -11.38
N ARG A 9 11.77 11.32 -10.54
CA ARG A 9 12.46 12.60 -10.37
C ARG A 9 13.28 13.02 -11.60
N ARG A 10 13.59 12.10 -12.52
CA ARG A 10 14.28 12.39 -13.79
C ARG A 10 13.35 12.88 -14.91
N LEU A 11 12.03 12.81 -14.70
CA LEU A 11 11.00 13.10 -15.72
C LEU A 11 10.28 14.46 -15.55
N LEU A 12 10.56 15.22 -14.47
CA LEU A 12 9.89 16.49 -14.19
C LEU A 12 10.90 17.65 -13.97
N PRO A 13 10.93 18.68 -14.84
CA PRO A 13 11.84 19.80 -14.72
C PRO A 13 11.34 20.83 -13.68
N VAL A 14 12.07 20.99 -12.58
CA VAL A 14 11.75 21.96 -11.52
C VAL A 14 12.38 23.32 -11.81
N ARG A 15 11.57 24.38 -11.93
CA ARG A 15 12.05 25.78 -12.03
C ARG A 15 12.29 26.39 -10.64
N PRO A 16 13.34 27.22 -10.43
CA PRO A 16 13.65 27.82 -9.12
C PRO A 16 13.01 29.20 -8.90
N THR A 17 12.63 29.52 -7.66
CA THR A 17 12.15 30.85 -7.22
C THR A 17 13.01 31.44 -6.09
N LYS A 18 13.11 32.78 -6.04
CA LYS A 18 14.14 33.56 -5.30
C LYS A 18 13.87 33.73 -3.79
N ARG A 19 14.95 33.88 -3.00
CA ARG A 19 14.95 34.14 -1.54
C ARG A 19 14.69 35.61 -1.15
N ARG A 20 14.08 35.86 0.03
CA ARG A 20 14.14 37.11 0.83
C ARG A 20 14.57 36.81 2.29
N LYS A 21 14.81 37.82 3.15
CA LYS A 21 15.88 37.82 4.18
C LYS A 21 15.52 38.55 5.51
N ARG A 22 16.06 38.06 6.66
CA ARG A 22 16.18 38.68 8.04
C ARG A 22 14.87 38.81 8.88
N PRO A 23 14.89 39.11 10.22
CA PRO A 23 16.01 39.32 11.17
C PRO A 23 15.95 38.42 12.47
N TYR A 24 16.63 38.84 13.54
CA TYR A 24 17.03 38.08 14.76
C TYR A 24 16.89 38.96 16.05
N ILE A 25 16.49 38.43 17.22
CA ILE A 25 16.35 39.10 18.57
C ILE A 25 16.54 38.07 19.68
N VAL A 26 17.22 38.28 20.84
CA VAL A 26 17.05 37.33 21.99
C VAL A 26 17.68 37.61 23.39
N VAL A 27 17.37 36.75 24.41
CA VAL A 27 17.52 36.92 25.89
C VAL A 27 18.19 35.70 26.62
N ARG A 28 18.81 35.84 27.80
CA ARG A 28 20.03 35.05 28.13
C ARG A 28 19.93 33.87 29.13
N SER A 29 20.22 32.65 28.66
CA SER A 29 20.93 31.48 29.28
C SER A 29 21.18 31.37 30.80
N THR A 30 21.04 30.16 31.37
CA THR A 30 22.11 29.49 32.19
C THR A 30 21.91 27.98 32.49
N ARG A 31 22.91 27.13 32.13
CA ARG A 31 23.52 25.92 32.78
C ARG A 31 22.65 24.79 33.43
N ARG A 32 23.13 23.55 33.67
CA ARG A 32 24.20 22.61 33.18
C ARG A 32 24.12 21.34 34.06
N VAL A 33 24.44 20.12 33.56
CA VAL A 33 25.02 18.89 34.22
C VAL A 33 24.74 17.70 33.26
N GLU A 34 25.71 17.01 32.62
CA GLU A 34 26.72 16.03 33.11
C GLU A 34 26.06 14.74 33.67
N LEU A 35 26.48 13.47 33.44
CA LEU A 35 27.39 12.79 32.49
C LEU A 35 27.14 11.24 32.66
N GLY A 36 27.58 10.38 31.73
CA GLY A 36 27.74 8.92 31.95
C GLY A 36 27.08 8.06 30.86
N GLU A 37 27.81 7.47 29.91
CA GLU A 37 28.72 6.30 29.99
C GLU A 37 27.99 4.95 29.82
N GLY A 38 28.46 4.07 28.91
CA GLY A 38 28.02 2.67 28.88
C GLY A 38 27.94 1.91 27.55
N ILE A 39 29.05 1.23 27.19
CA ILE A 39 29.11 -0.13 26.62
C ILE A 39 29.00 -0.33 25.08
N GLN A 40 29.93 -1.15 24.58
CA GLN A 40 30.15 -1.54 23.18
C GLN A 40 29.49 -2.88 22.79
N ALA A 41 29.53 -3.14 21.47
CA ALA A 41 29.66 -4.44 20.81
C ALA A 41 28.44 -5.40 20.76
N PHE A 42 28.02 -5.77 19.55
CA PHE A 42 28.52 -6.99 18.88
C PHE A 42 28.14 -7.04 17.39
N LEU A 43 28.98 -7.64 16.54
CA LEU A 43 28.62 -8.03 15.17
C LEU A 43 27.89 -9.38 15.17
N LEU A 44 26.90 -9.59 14.27
CA LEU A 44 26.97 -10.55 13.14
C LEU A 44 25.59 -10.95 12.54
N CYS A 45 25.69 -11.55 11.35
CA CYS A 45 24.81 -12.58 10.75
C CYS A 45 23.59 -12.21 9.87
N PRO A 46 23.29 -13.04 8.83
CA PRO A 46 22.42 -12.70 7.70
C PRO A 46 20.92 -12.91 7.94
N ARG A 47 20.42 -12.52 9.13
CA ARG A 47 18.97 -12.28 9.34
C ARG A 47 18.53 -10.88 8.88
N THR A 48 19.49 -10.09 8.39
CA THR A 48 19.43 -8.65 8.10
C THR A 48 18.50 -8.23 6.96
N LEU A 49 17.91 -9.15 6.19
CA LEU A 49 16.92 -8.80 5.15
C LEU A 49 15.48 -8.95 5.67
N GLN A 50 15.18 -10.07 6.32
CA GLN A 50 13.85 -10.38 6.85
C GLN A 50 13.58 -9.62 8.15
N ALA A 51 14.61 -9.43 8.98
CA ALA A 51 14.56 -8.49 10.10
C ALA A 51 14.31 -7.05 9.63
N ARG A 52 14.81 -6.60 8.48
CA ARG A 52 14.59 -5.23 7.98
C ARG A 52 13.16 -4.93 7.53
N LEU A 53 12.40 -5.94 7.12
CA LEU A 53 10.96 -5.80 6.83
C LEU A 53 10.13 -5.78 8.12
N GLN A 54 10.47 -6.62 9.09
CA GLN A 54 9.85 -6.59 10.43
C GLN A 54 10.22 -5.30 11.19
N GLU A 55 11.47 -4.85 11.12
CA GLU A 55 11.97 -3.58 11.67
C GLU A 55 11.25 -2.39 11.05
N ARG A 56 10.94 -2.34 9.75
CA ARG A 56 10.21 -1.18 9.21
C ARG A 56 8.84 -1.00 9.86
N ARG A 57 8.11 -2.10 10.06
CA ARG A 57 6.83 -2.09 10.82
C ARG A 57 7.04 -1.81 12.31
N LEU A 58 7.99 -2.47 12.96
CA LEU A 58 8.29 -2.29 14.39
C LEU A 58 8.85 -0.90 14.70
N VAL A 59 9.83 -0.40 13.95
CA VAL A 59 10.42 0.94 14.09
C VAL A 59 9.36 2.01 13.87
N CYS A 60 8.49 1.89 12.86
CA CYS A 60 7.41 2.87 12.68
C CYS A 60 6.34 2.80 13.80
N GLY A 61 6.05 1.60 14.32
CA GLY A 61 5.20 1.42 15.51
C GLY A 61 5.82 1.96 16.79
N ILE A 62 7.11 1.69 17.03
CA ILE A 62 7.91 2.21 18.15
C ILE A 62 8.08 3.72 18.03
N TYR A 63 8.21 4.29 16.82
CA TYR A 63 8.16 5.74 16.61
C TYR A 63 6.81 6.31 17.02
N LEU A 64 5.68 5.68 16.67
CA LEU A 64 4.37 6.11 17.15
C LEU A 64 4.24 5.98 18.68
N SER A 65 4.75 4.91 19.29
CA SER A 65 4.70 4.71 20.74
C SER A 65 5.56 5.73 21.49
N ILE A 66 6.82 5.90 21.09
CA ILE A 66 7.72 6.93 21.62
C ILE A 66 7.15 8.32 21.37
N PHE A 67 6.53 8.58 20.22
CA PHE A 67 5.87 9.84 19.92
C PHE A 67 4.61 10.08 20.76
N SER A 68 3.80 9.05 21.06
CA SER A 68 2.63 9.18 21.95
C SER A 68 3.01 9.41 23.41
N LEU A 69 4.18 8.90 23.82
CA LEU A 69 4.85 9.28 25.06
C LEU A 69 5.38 10.71 24.98
N LEU A 70 5.95 11.13 23.83
CA LEU A 70 6.46 12.48 23.61
C LEU A 70 5.34 13.53 23.62
N THR A 71 4.21 13.31 22.94
CA THR A 71 3.06 14.24 22.91
C THR A 71 2.37 14.36 24.26
N ARG A 72 2.36 13.30 25.08
CA ARG A 72 1.99 13.42 26.51
C ARG A 72 2.95 14.30 27.32
N THR A 73 4.16 14.55 26.82
CA THR A 73 5.17 15.44 27.44
C THR A 73 5.39 16.75 26.70
N ILE A 74 4.69 17.02 25.59
CA ILE A 74 4.67 18.33 24.94
C ILE A 74 3.67 19.20 25.70
N PRO A 75 4.11 20.21 26.48
CA PRO A 75 3.19 21.23 26.95
C PRO A 75 2.68 22.00 25.74
N ALA A 76 1.36 22.13 25.59
CA ALA A 76 0.71 22.97 24.58
C ALA A 76 0.95 24.49 24.80
N ASP A 77 1.93 24.84 25.63
CA ASP A 77 2.31 26.19 25.97
C ASP A 77 3.72 26.49 25.41
N TYR A 78 3.75 27.33 24.39
CA TYR A 78 4.96 27.88 23.78
C TYR A 78 5.92 28.54 24.78
N ARG A 79 5.43 28.91 25.98
CA ARG A 79 6.23 29.44 27.10
C ARG A 79 7.15 28.41 27.76
N ALA A 80 6.96 27.11 27.50
CA ALA A 80 7.84 26.06 28.02
C ALA A 80 9.27 26.12 27.44
N TYR A 81 9.43 26.70 26.26
CA TYR A 81 10.74 26.97 25.69
C TYR A 81 11.31 28.28 26.23
N ALA A 82 12.32 28.20 27.10
CA ALA A 82 13.08 29.36 27.55
C ALA A 82 13.50 30.23 26.33
N PRO A 83 13.23 31.56 26.33
CA PRO A 83 13.59 32.41 25.20
C PRO A 83 15.11 32.36 24.95
N SER A 84 15.52 32.26 23.68
CA SER A 84 16.87 31.80 23.28
C SER A 84 18.02 32.77 23.61
N PRO A 85 19.32 32.37 23.65
CA PRO A 85 20.47 33.19 24.14
C PRO A 85 21.10 34.23 23.17
N PRO A 86 21.49 35.44 23.68
CA PRO A 86 21.64 36.78 23.07
C PRO A 86 21.58 37.05 21.55
N PHE A 87 20.67 37.96 21.16
CA PHE A 87 20.48 38.52 19.80
C PHE A 87 20.32 37.53 18.63
N GLU A 88 19.52 36.49 18.84
CA GLU A 88 19.25 35.38 17.94
C GLU A 88 17.77 35.27 17.53
N GLU A 89 16.87 34.55 18.22
CA GLU A 89 15.48 34.15 17.81
C GLU A 89 15.37 33.42 16.47
N ALA A 90 16.04 33.87 15.42
CA ALA A 90 16.27 33.13 14.19
C ALA A 90 17.63 32.38 14.21
N GLY A 91 18.32 32.36 15.34
CA GLY A 91 19.56 31.60 15.56
C GLY A 91 19.40 30.09 15.35
N PRO A 92 20.47 29.32 15.11
CA PRO A 92 20.34 27.93 14.69
C PRO A 92 19.55 27.07 15.68
N THR A 93 19.84 27.23 16.98
CA THR A 93 19.28 26.45 18.08
C THR A 93 18.10 27.14 18.80
N SER A 94 17.55 28.21 18.23
CA SER A 94 16.59 29.10 18.92
C SER A 94 15.30 28.41 19.41
N CYS A 95 14.64 29.03 20.40
CA CYS A 95 13.36 28.54 20.90
C CYS A 95 12.29 28.50 19.80
N ILE A 96 12.28 29.47 18.89
CA ILE A 96 11.32 29.54 17.77
C ILE A 96 11.43 28.31 16.87
N TRP A 97 12.64 27.84 16.51
CA TRP A 97 12.76 26.64 15.68
C TRP A 97 12.34 25.35 16.41
N ARG A 98 12.48 25.31 17.74
CA ARG A 98 12.00 24.19 18.56
C ARG A 98 10.48 24.19 18.66
N ALA A 99 9.87 25.31 19.05
CA ALA A 99 8.43 25.48 19.09
C ALA A 99 7.77 25.22 17.73
N TYR A 100 8.34 25.74 16.64
CA TYR A 100 7.88 25.45 15.28
C TYR A 100 7.99 23.96 14.94
N LEU A 101 9.09 23.28 15.31
CA LEU A 101 9.24 21.85 15.05
C LEU A 101 8.20 21.03 15.81
N ASP A 102 7.94 21.36 17.07
CA ASP A 102 6.99 20.69 17.94
C ASP A 102 5.56 20.82 17.42
N GLU A 103 5.11 22.06 17.20
CA GLU A 103 3.80 22.37 16.61
C GLU A 103 3.64 21.72 15.24
N SER A 104 4.68 21.76 14.41
CA SER A 104 4.66 21.14 13.08
C SER A 104 4.60 19.62 13.11
N LEU A 105 5.10 19.00 14.18
CA LEU A 105 5.10 17.55 14.37
C LEU A 105 3.73 17.09 14.88
N VAL A 106 3.09 17.84 15.78
CA VAL A 106 1.69 17.62 16.18
C VAL A 106 0.77 17.73 14.95
N TYR A 107 0.90 18.81 14.18
CA TYR A 107 0.12 19.00 12.94
C TYR A 107 0.35 17.89 11.91
N ASP A 108 1.61 17.54 11.62
CA ASP A 108 1.94 16.51 10.62
C ASP A 108 1.45 15.12 11.07
N THR A 109 1.47 14.81 12.37
CA THR A 109 1.05 13.49 12.86
C THR A 109 -0.45 13.33 12.97
N ASP A 110 -1.20 14.39 13.31
CA ASP A 110 -2.67 14.37 13.26
C ASP A 110 -3.17 14.24 11.80
N MET A 111 -2.69 15.11 10.92
CA MET A 111 -3.06 15.11 9.50
C MET A 111 -2.75 13.78 8.81
N LEU A 112 -1.54 13.24 9.00
CA LEU A 112 -1.13 11.98 8.38
C LEU A 112 -1.72 10.76 9.10
N GLY A 113 -2.02 10.86 10.40
CA GLY A 113 -2.60 9.78 11.20
C GLY A 113 -3.96 9.34 10.68
N ASN A 114 -4.87 10.29 10.44
CA ASN A 114 -6.18 10.02 9.84
C ASN A 114 -6.06 9.41 8.44
N GLN A 115 -5.25 10.01 7.56
CA GLN A 115 -5.05 9.52 6.19
C GLN A 115 -4.44 8.10 6.17
N ARG A 116 -3.45 7.85 7.02
CA ARG A 116 -2.81 6.53 7.17
C ARG A 116 -3.80 5.48 7.68
N GLY A 117 -4.66 5.84 8.65
CA GLY A 117 -5.73 4.97 9.13
C GLY A 117 -6.66 4.52 8.01
N GLN A 118 -7.15 5.46 7.20
CA GLN A 118 -8.01 5.18 6.04
C GLN A 118 -7.31 4.27 5.00
N VAL A 119 -6.04 4.57 4.66
CA VAL A 119 -5.25 3.76 3.72
C VAL A 119 -5.04 2.33 4.24
N ASN A 120 -4.80 2.15 5.53
CA ASN A 120 -4.61 0.82 6.12
C ASN A 120 -5.92 0.00 6.17
N ILE A 121 -7.06 0.63 6.46
CA ILE A 121 -8.39 -0.01 6.35
C ILE A 121 -8.63 -0.48 4.91
N LEU A 122 -8.34 0.39 3.93
CA LEU A 122 -8.52 0.07 2.52
C LEU A 122 -7.59 -1.07 2.05
N LEU A 123 -6.35 -1.14 2.57
CA LEU A 123 -5.41 -2.23 2.33
C LEU A 123 -5.92 -3.58 2.85
N VAL A 124 -6.49 -3.61 4.06
CA VAL A 124 -7.08 -4.84 4.62
C VAL A 124 -8.27 -5.30 3.78
N PHE A 125 -9.14 -4.37 3.38
CA PHE A 125 -10.28 -4.68 2.51
C PHE A 125 -9.81 -5.19 1.13
N ALA A 126 -8.83 -4.54 0.50
CA ALA A 126 -8.25 -4.98 -0.78
C ALA A 126 -7.66 -6.40 -0.68
N GLY A 127 -6.95 -6.72 0.40
CA GLY A 127 -6.40 -8.05 0.65
C GLY A 127 -7.49 -9.13 0.80
N LEU A 128 -8.51 -8.87 1.62
CA LEU A 128 -9.65 -9.78 1.79
C LEU A 128 -10.41 -10.00 0.48
N PHE A 129 -10.71 -8.90 -0.23
CA PHE A 129 -11.38 -8.96 -1.52
C PHE A 129 -10.56 -9.70 -2.57
N SER A 130 -9.24 -9.49 -2.64
CA SER A 130 -8.35 -10.23 -3.54
C SER A 130 -8.37 -11.74 -3.27
N ALA A 131 -8.49 -12.17 -2.01
CA ALA A 131 -8.62 -13.58 -1.67
C ALA A 131 -9.96 -14.17 -2.15
N ILE A 132 -11.06 -13.44 -1.97
CA ILE A 132 -12.39 -13.82 -2.47
C ILE A 132 -12.37 -13.96 -3.99
N VAL A 133 -11.92 -12.93 -4.73
CA VAL A 133 -11.85 -12.97 -6.20
C VAL A 133 -10.92 -14.08 -6.69
N SER A 134 -9.81 -14.37 -5.99
CA SER A 134 -8.93 -15.50 -6.34
C SER A 134 -9.65 -16.85 -6.28
N ALA A 135 -10.55 -17.04 -5.31
CA ALA A 135 -11.33 -18.28 -5.19
C ALA A 135 -12.38 -18.42 -6.31
N PHE A 136 -12.98 -17.31 -6.77
CA PHE A 136 -13.86 -17.31 -7.96
C PHE A 136 -13.09 -17.56 -9.25
N ILE A 137 -11.93 -16.91 -9.44
CA ILE A 137 -11.04 -17.17 -10.59
C ILE A 137 -10.64 -18.65 -10.63
N ALA A 138 -10.23 -19.23 -9.51
CA ALA A 138 -9.85 -20.65 -9.43
C ALA A 138 -11.00 -21.58 -9.89
N GLN A 139 -12.24 -21.29 -9.51
CA GLN A 139 -13.42 -22.05 -9.97
C GLN A 139 -13.68 -21.83 -11.47
N SER A 140 -13.69 -20.59 -11.97
CA SER A 140 -13.89 -20.34 -13.42
C SER A 140 -12.76 -20.90 -14.30
N ALA A 141 -11.55 -21.04 -13.77
CA ALA A 141 -10.43 -21.63 -14.50
C ALA A 141 -10.63 -23.13 -14.81
N GLU A 142 -11.53 -23.82 -14.09
CA GLU A 142 -11.98 -25.16 -14.44
C GLU A 142 -12.95 -25.13 -15.64
N ASN A 143 -13.84 -24.11 -15.73
CA ASN A 143 -14.77 -23.95 -16.86
C ASN A 143 -14.07 -23.60 -18.19
N LEU A 144 -12.89 -22.98 -18.15
CA LEU A 144 -12.04 -22.73 -19.33
C LEU A 144 -11.24 -23.97 -19.77
N GLN A 145 -11.50 -25.15 -19.21
CA GLN A 145 -10.90 -26.42 -19.59
C GLN A 145 -11.99 -27.44 -19.99
N PRO A 146 -11.69 -28.39 -20.88
CA PRO A 146 -12.64 -29.45 -21.23
C PRO A 146 -13.00 -30.28 -19.99
N ASN A 147 -14.30 -30.36 -19.67
CA ASN A 147 -14.79 -31.11 -18.53
C ASN A 147 -14.75 -32.63 -18.80
N TYR A 148 -13.59 -33.25 -18.55
CA TYR A 148 -13.37 -34.68 -18.72
C TYR A 148 -14.33 -35.55 -17.88
N LYS A 149 -14.94 -35.03 -16.80
CA LYS A 149 -15.91 -35.78 -15.98
C LYS A 149 -17.24 -35.93 -16.72
N GLU A 150 -17.74 -34.85 -17.32
CA GLU A 150 -18.96 -34.89 -18.16
C GLU A 150 -18.71 -35.66 -19.46
N LEU A 151 -17.57 -35.42 -20.11
CA LEU A 151 -17.18 -36.14 -21.33
C LEU A 151 -17.10 -37.65 -21.11
N SER A 152 -16.47 -38.11 -20.00
CA SER A 152 -16.41 -39.54 -19.68
C SER A 152 -17.78 -40.11 -19.31
N ALA A 153 -18.65 -39.36 -18.63
CA ALA A 153 -20.02 -39.78 -18.35
C ALA A 153 -20.86 -39.93 -19.63
N LEU A 154 -20.73 -39.01 -20.59
CA LEU A 154 -21.39 -39.09 -21.91
C LEU A 154 -20.90 -40.30 -22.72
N LEU A 155 -19.58 -40.51 -22.80
CA LEU A 155 -19.01 -41.65 -23.52
C LEU A 155 -19.40 -43.00 -22.87
N LEU A 156 -19.46 -43.08 -21.55
CA LEU A 156 -19.96 -44.27 -20.84
C LEU A 156 -21.45 -44.51 -21.09
N PHE A 157 -22.27 -43.45 -21.12
CA PHE A 157 -23.70 -43.54 -21.43
C PHE A 157 -23.93 -44.03 -22.88
N ASP A 158 -23.20 -43.50 -23.85
CA ASP A 158 -23.22 -43.97 -25.23
C ASP A 158 -22.80 -45.44 -25.35
N GLN A 159 -21.74 -45.85 -24.64
CA GLN A 159 -21.30 -47.25 -24.62
C GLN A 159 -22.38 -48.19 -24.05
N ILE A 160 -23.09 -47.78 -22.99
CA ILE A 160 -24.20 -48.56 -22.39
C ILE A 160 -25.39 -48.64 -23.37
N ASN A 161 -25.70 -47.56 -24.08
CA ASN A 161 -26.77 -47.55 -25.08
C ASN A 161 -26.47 -48.47 -26.26
N ILE A 162 -25.21 -48.47 -26.76
CA ILE A 162 -24.75 -49.40 -27.81
C ILE A 162 -24.85 -50.86 -27.33
N GLN A 163 -24.39 -51.16 -26.10
CA GLN A 163 -24.50 -52.51 -25.53
C GLN A 163 -25.96 -52.98 -25.41
N ARG A 164 -26.87 -52.11 -24.97
CA ARG A 164 -28.31 -52.40 -24.88
C ARG A 164 -28.95 -52.63 -26.26
N ALA A 165 -28.59 -51.81 -27.24
CA ALA A 165 -29.10 -51.94 -28.61
C ALA A 165 -28.67 -53.25 -29.27
N LEU A 166 -27.40 -53.65 -29.09
CA LEU A 166 -26.88 -54.94 -29.54
C LEU A 166 -27.61 -56.11 -28.86
N ALA A 167 -27.85 -56.05 -27.55
CA ALA A 167 -28.58 -57.07 -26.81
C ALA A 167 -30.05 -57.21 -27.26
N ASN A 168 -30.68 -56.11 -27.68
CA ASN A 168 -32.05 -56.08 -28.19
C ASN A 168 -32.17 -56.36 -29.70
N GLY A 169 -31.06 -56.59 -30.42
CA GLY A 169 -31.07 -56.82 -31.86
C GLY A 169 -31.46 -55.61 -32.72
N THR A 170 -31.43 -54.40 -32.17
CA THR A 170 -31.77 -53.16 -32.90
C THR A 170 -30.59 -52.64 -33.71
N SER A 171 -30.86 -52.09 -34.90
CA SER A 171 -29.85 -51.47 -35.77
C SER A 171 -29.04 -50.39 -35.04
N LEU A 172 -27.71 -50.41 -35.21
CA LEU A 172 -26.80 -49.39 -34.67
C LEU A 172 -27.08 -47.98 -35.23
N ASP A 173 -27.65 -47.90 -36.43
CA ASP A 173 -27.93 -46.66 -37.16
C ASP A 173 -29.12 -45.85 -36.57
N LEU A 174 -29.88 -46.46 -35.65
CA LEU A 174 -31.00 -45.82 -34.94
C LEU A 174 -30.62 -45.32 -33.53
N ILE A 175 -29.35 -45.42 -33.14
CA ILE A 175 -28.87 -45.03 -31.81
C ILE A 175 -28.45 -43.56 -31.84
N ALA A 176 -29.17 -42.72 -31.11
CA ALA A 176 -28.71 -41.36 -30.82
C ALA A 176 -27.56 -41.41 -29.80
N THR A 177 -26.33 -41.28 -30.29
CA THR A 177 -25.14 -41.01 -29.46
C THR A 177 -24.99 -39.51 -29.18
N SER A 178 -24.25 -39.18 -28.12
CA SER A 178 -24.01 -37.79 -27.68
C SER A 178 -23.24 -36.92 -28.68
N GLY A 179 -22.59 -37.53 -29.69
CA GLY A 179 -21.77 -36.82 -30.68
C GLY A 179 -20.46 -36.24 -30.13
N ALA A 180 -20.07 -36.60 -28.90
CA ALA A 180 -18.91 -36.04 -28.23
C ALA A 180 -17.59 -36.62 -28.78
N ASP A 181 -16.79 -35.78 -29.46
CA ASP A 181 -15.43 -36.13 -29.91
C ASP A 181 -14.38 -35.68 -28.86
N PRO A 182 -13.68 -36.61 -28.19
CA PRO A 182 -12.62 -36.28 -27.22
C PRO A 182 -11.34 -35.69 -27.87
N THR A 183 -11.26 -35.70 -29.20
CA THR A 183 -10.12 -35.20 -30.00
C THR A 183 -10.35 -33.78 -30.54
N ALA A 184 -11.58 -33.27 -30.47
CA ALA A 184 -11.92 -31.96 -30.99
C ALA A 184 -11.21 -30.83 -30.20
N PRO A 185 -10.75 -29.76 -30.87
CA PRO A 185 -10.11 -28.65 -30.19
C PRO A 185 -11.11 -27.90 -29.30
N PHE A 186 -10.88 -27.94 -27.99
CA PHE A 186 -11.70 -27.22 -27.02
C PHE A 186 -11.67 -25.71 -27.31
N THR A 187 -12.84 -25.12 -27.48
CA THR A 187 -13.02 -23.66 -27.61
C THR A 187 -13.93 -23.20 -26.49
N PRO A 188 -13.43 -22.42 -25.49
CA PRO A 188 -14.26 -21.95 -24.39
C PRO A 188 -15.35 -21.00 -24.92
N GLN A 189 -16.48 -20.94 -24.22
CA GLN A 189 -17.53 -19.99 -24.58
C GLN A 189 -16.97 -18.56 -24.45
N THR A 190 -17.37 -17.69 -25.39
CA THR A 190 -16.89 -16.30 -25.40
C THR A 190 -17.25 -15.58 -24.10
N LEU A 191 -18.44 -15.85 -23.54
CA LEU A 191 -18.89 -15.29 -22.27
C LEU A 191 -17.98 -15.68 -21.09
N ASP A 192 -17.60 -16.95 -20.96
CA ASP A 192 -16.69 -17.42 -19.89
C ASP A 192 -15.33 -16.69 -19.94
N SER A 193 -14.84 -16.44 -21.15
CA SER A 193 -13.60 -15.70 -21.37
C SER A 193 -13.73 -14.23 -20.93
N TRP A 194 -14.89 -13.60 -21.16
CA TRP A 194 -15.18 -12.24 -20.67
C TRP A 194 -15.34 -12.18 -19.15
N ILE A 195 -16.04 -13.14 -18.53
CA ILE A 195 -16.24 -13.22 -17.08
C ILE A 195 -14.88 -13.37 -16.37
N ASN A 196 -14.06 -14.31 -16.83
CA ASN A 196 -12.74 -14.53 -16.26
C ASN A 196 -11.83 -13.29 -16.45
N GLY A 197 -11.88 -12.65 -17.62
CA GLY A 197 -11.20 -11.37 -17.87
C GLY A 197 -11.63 -10.24 -16.92
N LEU A 198 -12.93 -10.11 -16.63
CA LEU A 198 -13.48 -9.14 -15.68
C LEU A 198 -12.99 -9.41 -14.25
N TRP A 199 -12.95 -10.67 -13.82
CA TRP A 199 -12.45 -11.06 -12.51
C TRP A 199 -10.93 -10.87 -12.37
N PHE A 200 -10.14 -11.21 -13.39
CA PHE A 200 -8.69 -10.90 -13.40
C PHE A 200 -8.43 -9.38 -13.36
N ALA A 201 -9.18 -8.58 -14.12
CA ALA A 201 -9.05 -7.13 -14.08
C ALA A 201 -9.44 -6.56 -12.71
N SER A 202 -10.52 -7.06 -12.10
CA SER A 202 -10.90 -6.73 -10.73
C SER A 202 -9.78 -7.03 -9.73
N LEU A 203 -9.21 -8.24 -9.75
CA LEU A 203 -8.09 -8.66 -8.90
C LEU A 203 -6.86 -7.78 -9.11
N ALA A 204 -6.53 -7.43 -10.36
CA ALA A 204 -5.42 -6.54 -10.69
C ALA A 204 -5.60 -5.13 -10.09
N PHE A 205 -6.79 -4.53 -10.17
CA PHE A 205 -7.08 -3.24 -9.53
C PHE A 205 -7.02 -3.31 -8.00
N SER A 206 -7.45 -4.42 -7.38
CA SER A 206 -7.34 -4.63 -5.93
C SER A 206 -5.87 -4.70 -5.50
N LEU A 207 -5.06 -5.52 -6.18
CA LEU A 207 -3.63 -5.64 -5.92
C LEU A 207 -2.87 -4.32 -6.17
N ALA A 208 -3.20 -3.59 -7.22
CA ALA A 208 -2.63 -2.26 -7.46
C ALA A 208 -2.95 -1.30 -6.30
N THR A 209 -4.20 -1.29 -5.81
CA THR A 209 -4.61 -0.49 -4.65
C THR A 209 -3.81 -0.89 -3.41
N ALA A 210 -3.66 -2.19 -3.14
CA ALA A 210 -2.86 -2.69 -2.03
C ALA A 210 -1.37 -2.28 -2.11
N LEU A 211 -0.77 -2.37 -3.30
CA LEU A 211 0.62 -1.94 -3.54
C LEU A 211 0.81 -0.43 -3.30
N PHE A 212 -0.11 0.40 -3.78
CA PHE A 212 -0.04 1.84 -3.52
C PHE A 212 -0.32 2.19 -2.04
N ALA A 213 -1.19 1.44 -1.36
CA ALA A 213 -1.45 1.63 0.06
C ALA A 213 -0.22 1.31 0.93
N VAL A 214 0.48 0.21 0.64
CA VAL A 214 1.76 -0.12 1.31
C VAL A 214 2.84 0.92 0.99
N LEU A 215 2.91 1.41 -0.26
CA LEU A 215 3.87 2.45 -0.63
C LEU A 215 3.59 3.79 0.09
N ALA A 216 2.32 4.14 0.28
CA ALA A 216 1.92 5.29 1.08
C ALA A 216 2.29 5.11 2.56
N ASP A 217 2.05 3.93 3.15
CA ASP A 217 2.42 3.62 4.53
C ASP A 217 3.94 3.77 4.79
N GLU A 218 4.76 3.16 3.94
CA GLU A 218 6.23 3.29 3.98
C GLU A 218 6.68 4.75 3.79
N TRP A 219 5.99 5.52 2.95
CA TRP A 219 6.29 6.94 2.74
C TRP A 219 5.91 7.80 3.95
N TYR A 220 4.76 7.56 4.60
CA TYR A 220 4.38 8.24 5.84
C TYR A 220 5.40 7.96 6.95
N CYS A 221 5.78 6.69 7.14
CA CYS A 221 6.83 6.29 8.09
C CYS A 221 8.18 6.97 7.78
N HIS A 222 8.54 7.14 6.51
CA HIS A 222 9.76 7.86 6.12
C HIS A 222 9.66 9.38 6.30
N TYR A 223 8.50 9.99 6.05
CA TYR A 223 8.28 11.43 6.24
C TYR A 223 8.43 11.82 7.71
N LEU A 224 7.81 11.05 8.61
CA LEU A 224 7.86 11.23 10.07
C LEU A 224 9.20 10.83 10.72
N SER A 225 10.13 10.24 9.94
CA SER A 225 11.47 9.89 10.43
C SER A 225 12.22 11.14 10.94
N PRO A 226 12.74 11.13 12.18
CA PRO A 226 13.35 12.30 12.79
C PRO A 226 14.62 12.69 12.04
N ILE A 227 14.73 13.99 11.79
CA ILE A 227 15.90 14.59 11.14
C ILE A 227 16.93 14.88 12.24
N ALA A 228 18.13 14.32 12.13
CA ALA A 228 19.24 14.65 13.03
C ALA A 228 19.81 16.05 12.75
N GLY A 229 20.34 16.70 13.78
CA GLY A 229 21.02 17.99 13.67
C GLY A 229 20.29 19.17 14.33
N ASP A 230 20.72 20.37 13.98
CA ASP A 230 20.32 21.64 14.57
C ASP A 230 18.83 21.98 14.30
N PRO A 231 18.02 22.44 15.28
CA PRO A 231 16.63 22.86 15.08
C PRO A 231 16.36 23.72 13.82
N GLN A 232 17.22 24.68 13.47
CA GLN A 232 17.06 25.44 12.23
C GLN A 232 17.25 24.61 10.96
N VAL A 233 18.17 23.64 10.97
CA VAL A 233 18.39 22.75 9.82
C VAL A 233 17.23 21.75 9.70
N ARG A 234 16.77 21.21 10.84
CA ARG A 234 15.61 20.33 10.94
C ARG A 234 14.33 21.01 10.45
N SER A 235 14.02 22.21 10.93
CA SER A 235 12.83 22.99 10.55
C SER A 235 12.82 23.35 9.06
N ARG A 236 13.94 23.81 8.51
CA ARG A 236 14.09 24.07 7.06
C ARG A 236 13.92 22.78 6.24
N THR A 237 14.46 21.66 6.71
CA THR A 237 14.35 20.36 6.03
C THR A 237 12.91 19.84 6.06
N ARG A 238 12.20 19.93 7.21
CA ARG A 238 10.75 19.64 7.29
C ARG A 238 9.96 20.56 6.36
N HIS A 239 10.24 21.86 6.35
CA HIS A 239 9.53 22.80 5.47
C HIS A 239 9.74 22.50 3.98
N LEU A 240 10.93 22.03 3.57
CA LEU A 240 11.18 21.55 2.21
C LEU A 240 10.44 20.23 1.91
N ARG A 241 10.39 19.28 2.86
CA ARG A 241 9.57 18.06 2.73
C ARG A 241 8.07 18.39 2.62
N TYR A 242 7.57 19.32 3.43
CA TYR A 242 6.17 19.77 3.44
C TYR A 242 5.78 20.50 2.15
N LYS A 243 6.64 21.37 1.62
CA LYS A 243 6.45 21.92 0.26
C LYS A 243 6.45 20.84 -0.81
N GLY A 244 7.38 19.90 -0.71
CA GLY A 244 7.38 18.71 -1.57
C GLY A 244 6.10 17.87 -1.44
N LEU A 245 5.48 17.80 -0.27
CA LEU A 245 4.21 17.10 -0.02
C LEU A 245 3.03 17.82 -0.70
N LEU A 246 2.99 19.15 -0.65
CA LEU A 246 2.01 19.99 -1.34
C LEU A 246 2.17 19.95 -2.88
N ASP A 247 3.40 20.00 -3.38
CA ASP A 247 3.70 20.02 -4.82
C ASP A 247 3.58 18.63 -5.48
N TRP A 248 3.64 17.53 -4.72
CA TRP A 248 3.71 16.17 -5.24
C TRP A 248 2.36 15.45 -5.18
N ARG A 249 2.01 14.79 -6.29
CA ARG A 249 0.82 13.95 -6.49
C ARG A 249 0.56 12.83 -5.46
N VAL A 250 1.31 12.72 -4.37
CA VAL A 250 1.06 11.72 -3.31
C VAL A 250 -0.34 11.92 -2.72
N SER A 251 -0.75 13.17 -2.42
CA SER A 251 -2.12 13.46 -1.98
C SER A 251 -3.18 13.07 -3.02
N THR A 252 -2.91 13.28 -4.31
CA THR A 252 -3.80 12.87 -5.41
C THR A 252 -3.89 11.35 -5.53
N LEU A 253 -2.77 10.64 -5.33
CA LEU A 253 -2.71 9.19 -5.35
C LEU A 253 -3.56 8.60 -4.22
N ILE A 254 -3.40 9.11 -2.99
CA ILE A 254 -4.18 8.70 -1.81
C ILE A 254 -5.68 8.87 -2.06
N GLY A 255 -6.10 9.98 -2.69
CA GLY A 255 -7.50 10.19 -3.09
C GLY A 255 -8.00 9.25 -4.21
N LEU A 256 -7.11 8.68 -5.02
CA LEU A 256 -7.44 7.75 -6.10
C LEU A 256 -7.59 6.29 -5.61
N LEU A 257 -6.94 5.92 -4.50
CA LEU A 257 -6.96 4.57 -3.94
C LEU A 257 -8.39 4.03 -3.73
N PRO A 258 -9.32 4.74 -3.06
CA PRO A 258 -10.70 4.27 -2.89
C PRO A 258 -11.42 4.07 -4.23
N LEU A 259 -11.15 4.93 -5.22
CA LEU A 259 -11.79 4.85 -6.54
C LEU A 259 -11.34 3.60 -7.32
N MET A 260 -10.05 3.24 -7.26
CA MET A 260 -9.58 1.98 -7.86
C MET A 260 -10.19 0.75 -7.17
N LEU A 261 -10.43 0.82 -5.86
CA LEU A 261 -11.08 -0.24 -5.11
C LEU A 261 -12.57 -0.37 -5.44
N TYR A 262 -13.30 0.74 -5.55
CA TYR A 262 -14.70 0.72 -5.99
C TYR A 262 -14.85 0.23 -7.43
N LEU A 263 -13.93 0.61 -8.33
CA LEU A 263 -13.87 0.09 -9.69
C LEU A 263 -13.66 -1.43 -9.69
N SER A 264 -12.69 -1.92 -8.91
CA SER A 264 -12.42 -3.34 -8.69
C SER A 264 -13.68 -4.11 -8.21
N LEU A 265 -14.41 -3.55 -7.24
CA LEU A 265 -15.66 -4.10 -6.73
C LEU A 265 -16.76 -4.16 -7.82
N GLY A 266 -16.88 -3.10 -8.62
CA GLY A 266 -17.82 -3.01 -9.72
C GLY A 266 -17.57 -4.03 -10.84
N LEU A 267 -16.30 -4.20 -11.26
CA LEU A 267 -15.93 -5.22 -12.26
C LEU A 267 -16.27 -6.64 -11.77
N PHE A 268 -16.01 -6.93 -10.49
CA PHE A 268 -16.36 -8.23 -9.92
C PHE A 268 -17.87 -8.45 -9.86
N ALA A 269 -18.64 -7.44 -9.41
CA ALA A 269 -20.10 -7.52 -9.37
C ALA A 269 -20.71 -7.75 -10.77
N ILE A 270 -20.19 -7.08 -11.80
CA ILE A 270 -20.60 -7.32 -13.20
C ILE A 270 -20.27 -8.76 -13.62
N GLY A 271 -19.05 -9.23 -13.35
CA GLY A 271 -18.68 -10.62 -13.66
C GLY A 271 -19.51 -11.66 -12.90
N LEU A 272 -19.90 -11.37 -11.65
CA LEU A 272 -20.76 -12.23 -10.84
C LEU A 272 -22.19 -12.30 -11.38
N VAL A 273 -22.76 -11.17 -11.83
CA VAL A 273 -24.09 -11.11 -12.47
C VAL A 273 -24.10 -11.80 -13.84
N LEU A 274 -22.96 -11.88 -14.53
CA LEU A 274 -22.82 -12.64 -15.79
C LEU A 274 -22.56 -14.14 -15.57
N TYR A 275 -22.14 -14.54 -14.36
CA TYR A 275 -21.82 -15.92 -14.00
C TYR A 275 -23.01 -16.68 -13.38
N LEU A 276 -23.97 -15.94 -12.79
CA LEU A 276 -25.22 -16.44 -12.22
C LEU A 276 -26.31 -16.67 -13.27
#